data_AF-A0A1Y0VS18-F1
#
_entry.id   AF-A0A1Y0VS18-F1
#
_cell.length_a   1.000
_cell.length_b   1.000
_cell.length_c   1.000
_cell.angle_alpha   90.00
_cell.angle_beta   90.00
_cell.angle_gamma   90.00
#
_symmetry.space_group_name_H-M   'P 1'
#
loop_
_entity.id
_entity.type
_entity.pdbx_description
1 polymer ?
#
loop_
_entity_poly.entity_id
_entity_poly.type
_entity_poly.pdbx_seq_one_letter_code
_entity_poly.pdbx_strand_id
1 'polypeptide(L)'
;MTKDERTKIYDRMADVDTPAFVVSRGLPIPEELIQAAKNNQVPILTSTLPTSRLLSNMTNFLEDRLAERDSIHGELLEIYGLGVLITGDSGIGKSETALDLIKRGHRLIADDRVDIYQQDEQTLIGEAPRILRHLLEIRGVGIIDVMNLFGASAVKNHTEISVIVHLQNWDKDAHFDRLGNGEQTRHFFELDIPKITIPVRVGRNLGDIIEAATMNFRAKNMGYDATKVLIVT
;
A
#
# COMPACT_ATOMS: atom_id res chain seq x y z
N MET A 1 -3.81 -23.53 -41.39
CA MET A 1 -5.20 -23.75 -40.95
C MET A 1 -6.14 -23.23 -42.00
N THR A 2 -7.19 -23.98 -42.29
CA THR A 2 -8.29 -23.55 -43.16
C THR A 2 -9.19 -22.53 -42.46
N LYS A 3 -10.04 -21.84 -43.22
CA LYS A 3 -11.01 -20.88 -42.68
C LYS A 3 -11.95 -21.54 -41.66
N ASP A 4 -12.52 -22.70 -42.01
CA ASP A 4 -13.41 -23.46 -41.14
C ASP A 4 -12.75 -23.91 -39.84
N GLU A 5 -11.47 -24.30 -39.88
CA GLU A 5 -10.70 -24.62 -38.68
C GLU A 5 -10.54 -23.41 -37.78
N ARG A 6 -10.23 -22.22 -38.34
CA ARG A 6 -10.10 -20.99 -37.56
C ARG A 6 -11.41 -20.59 -36.91
N THR A 7 -12.52 -20.63 -37.65
CA THR A 7 -13.86 -20.33 -37.11
C THR A 7 -14.18 -21.22 -35.91
N LYS A 8 -14.01 -22.55 -36.04
CA LYS A 8 -14.24 -23.49 -34.94
C LYS A 8 -13.34 -23.27 -33.73
N ILE A 9 -12.12 -22.75 -33.91
CA ILE A 9 -11.24 -22.39 -32.79
C ILE A 9 -11.72 -21.11 -32.12
N TYR A 10 -11.98 -20.05 -32.89
CA TYR A 10 -12.40 -18.77 -32.31
C TYR A 10 -13.77 -18.82 -31.65
N ASP A 11 -14.72 -19.59 -32.19
CA ASP A 11 -16.02 -19.82 -31.54
C ASP A 11 -15.87 -20.51 -30.18
N ARG A 12 -14.90 -21.44 -30.06
CA ARG A 12 -14.59 -22.09 -28.78
C ARG A 12 -13.85 -21.17 -27.81
N MET A 13 -13.00 -20.29 -28.32
CA MET A 13 -12.28 -19.31 -27.49
C MET A 13 -13.19 -18.16 -27.04
N ALA A 14 -14.26 -17.85 -27.78
CA ALA A 14 -15.20 -16.78 -27.46
C ALA A 14 -16.37 -17.34 -26.65
N ASP A 15 -16.08 -17.99 -25.52
CA ASP A 15 -17.09 -18.55 -24.63
C ASP A 15 -17.64 -17.49 -23.65
N VAL A 16 -18.55 -17.93 -22.77
CA VAL A 16 -19.22 -17.08 -21.78
C VAL A 16 -18.28 -16.52 -20.72
N ASP A 17 -17.16 -17.19 -20.45
CA ASP A 17 -16.20 -16.80 -19.41
C ASP A 17 -15.06 -15.93 -19.97
N THR A 18 -15.01 -15.74 -21.28
CA THR A 18 -13.96 -14.97 -21.95
C THR A 18 -14.23 -13.47 -21.82
N PRO A 19 -13.45 -12.72 -21.01
CA PRO A 19 -13.78 -11.32 -20.73
C PRO A 19 -13.45 -10.40 -21.90
N ALA A 20 -12.40 -10.71 -22.66
CA ALA A 20 -11.96 -9.96 -23.83
C ALA A 20 -10.86 -10.72 -24.60
N PHE A 21 -10.71 -10.41 -25.88
CA PHE A 21 -9.50 -10.69 -26.64
C PHE A 21 -8.59 -9.48 -26.69
N VAL A 22 -7.28 -9.69 -26.58
CA VAL A 22 -6.28 -8.63 -26.72
C VAL A 22 -5.28 -8.97 -27.82
N VAL A 23 -5.22 -8.14 -28.86
CA VAL A 23 -4.33 -8.33 -30.01
C VAL A 23 -3.16 -7.35 -29.94
N SER A 24 -1.97 -7.89 -29.68
CA SER A 24 -0.70 -7.15 -29.59
C SER A 24 -0.08 -6.82 -30.95
N ARG A 25 0.99 -6.00 -30.95
CA ARG A 25 1.86 -5.67 -32.10
C ARG A 25 1.15 -5.01 -33.28
N GLY A 26 -0.06 -4.48 -33.09
CA GLY A 26 -0.85 -3.87 -34.16
C GLY A 26 -1.17 -4.84 -35.30
N LEU A 27 -1.24 -6.14 -35.00
CA LEU A 27 -1.53 -7.15 -36.02
C LEU A 27 -2.97 -7.03 -36.52
N PRO A 28 -3.22 -7.32 -37.81
CA PRO A 28 -4.57 -7.40 -38.33
C PRO A 28 -5.36 -8.51 -37.61
N ILE A 29 -6.62 -8.21 -37.29
CA ILE A 29 -7.51 -9.16 -36.62
C ILE A 29 -8.17 -10.04 -37.69
N PRO A 30 -8.09 -11.38 -37.61
CA PRO A 30 -8.78 -12.28 -38.53
C PRO A 30 -10.30 -12.07 -38.52
N GLU A 31 -10.94 -12.09 -39.70
CA GLU A 31 -12.39 -11.93 -39.83
C GLU A 31 -13.17 -12.97 -39.01
N GLU A 32 -12.66 -14.19 -38.92
CA GLU A 32 -13.28 -15.27 -38.16
C GLU A 32 -13.31 -14.96 -36.65
N LEU A 33 -12.28 -14.29 -36.12
CA LEU A 33 -12.25 -13.85 -34.72
C LEU A 33 -13.23 -12.70 -34.49
N ILE A 34 -13.32 -11.75 -35.43
CA ILE A 34 -14.28 -10.65 -35.36
C ILE A 34 -15.71 -11.19 -35.31
N GLN A 35 -16.02 -12.20 -36.14
CA GLN A 35 -17.35 -12.79 -36.18
C GLN A 35 -17.69 -13.54 -34.89
N ALA A 36 -16.77 -14.38 -34.41
CA ALA A 36 -16.94 -15.12 -33.15
C ALA A 36 -17.16 -14.17 -31.96
N ALA A 37 -16.31 -13.13 -31.85
CA ALA A 37 -16.41 -12.11 -30.81
C ALA A 37 -17.73 -11.34 -30.87
N LYS A 38 -18.22 -10.98 -32.07
CA LYS A 38 -19.53 -10.33 -32.24
C LYS A 38 -20.69 -11.22 -31.83
N ASN A 39 -20.65 -12.50 -32.21
CA ASN A 39 -21.72 -13.46 -31.90
C ASN A 39 -21.88 -13.66 -30.39
N ASN A 40 -20.76 -13.70 -29.66
CA ASN A 40 -20.72 -13.94 -28.21
C ASN A 40 -20.50 -12.67 -27.36
N GLN A 41 -20.59 -11.49 -27.97
CA GLN A 41 -20.45 -10.18 -27.31
C GLN A 41 -19.12 -10.00 -26.54
N VAL A 42 -18.04 -10.63 -27.01
CA VAL A 42 -16.69 -10.53 -26.43
C VAL A 42 -15.96 -9.31 -27.04
N PRO A 43 -15.49 -8.33 -26.23
CA PRO A 43 -14.71 -7.21 -26.75
C PRO A 43 -13.37 -7.64 -27.35
N ILE A 44 -12.94 -6.97 -28.43
CA ILE A 44 -11.57 -7.09 -28.96
C ILE A 44 -10.84 -5.78 -28.74
N LEU A 45 -9.75 -5.85 -27.97
CA LEU A 45 -8.83 -4.74 -27.68
C LEU A 45 -7.57 -4.90 -28.53
N THR A 46 -6.98 -3.80 -28.97
CA THR A 46 -5.75 -3.80 -29.76
C THR A 46 -4.67 -2.94 -29.12
N SER A 47 -3.42 -3.33 -29.33
CA SER A 47 -2.26 -2.55 -28.89
C SER A 47 -1.11 -2.72 -29.88
N THR A 48 -0.32 -1.67 -30.05
CA THR A 48 0.93 -1.71 -30.84
C THR A 48 2.11 -2.24 -30.03
N LEU A 49 1.95 -2.44 -28.71
CA LEU A 49 3.02 -2.93 -27.85
C LEU A 49 3.42 -4.38 -28.21
N PRO A 50 4.71 -4.74 -28.02
CA PRO A 50 5.16 -6.13 -28.04
C PRO A 50 4.34 -6.99 -27.07
N THR A 51 4.06 -8.24 -27.45
CA THR A 51 3.21 -9.16 -26.70
C THR A 51 3.67 -9.31 -25.24
N SER A 52 4.98 -9.47 -24.99
CA SER A 52 5.53 -9.59 -23.64
C SER A 52 5.26 -8.36 -22.78
N ARG A 53 5.49 -7.15 -23.31
CA ARG A 53 5.26 -5.89 -22.58
C ARG A 53 3.78 -5.66 -22.31
N LEU A 54 2.91 -5.97 -23.28
CA LEU A 54 1.47 -5.87 -23.10
C LEU A 54 0.99 -6.83 -22.00
N LEU A 55 1.47 -8.07 -22.04
CA LEU A 55 1.13 -9.08 -21.03
C LEU A 55 1.59 -8.63 -19.64
N SER A 56 2.84 -8.20 -19.46
CA SER A 56 3.33 -7.69 -18.17
C SER A 56 2.50 -6.52 -17.64
N ASN A 57 2.15 -5.55 -18.50
CA ASN A 57 1.31 -4.42 -18.08
C ASN A 57 -0.09 -4.87 -17.64
N MET A 58 -0.69 -5.83 -18.36
CA MET A 58 -2.00 -6.38 -18.02
C MET A 58 -1.95 -7.19 -16.73
N THR A 59 -0.93 -8.05 -16.58
CA THR A 59 -0.70 -8.84 -15.37
C THR A 59 -0.62 -7.93 -14.15
N ASN A 60 0.29 -6.95 -14.15
CA ASN A 60 0.45 -6.03 -13.02
C ASN A 60 -0.84 -5.24 -12.70
N PHE A 61 -1.59 -4.84 -13.73
CA PHE A 61 -2.87 -4.14 -13.54
C PHE A 61 -3.94 -5.05 -12.93
N LEU A 62 -4.05 -6.29 -13.43
CA LEU A 62 -5.04 -7.24 -12.95
C LEU A 62 -4.70 -7.73 -11.55
N GLU A 63 -3.43 -7.98 -11.24
CA GLU A 63 -2.96 -8.33 -9.90
C GLU A 63 -3.35 -7.25 -8.88
N ASP A 64 -3.05 -5.97 -9.15
CA ASP A 64 -3.44 -4.85 -8.28
C ASP A 64 -4.97 -4.73 -8.10
N ARG A 65 -5.75 -4.93 -9.17
CA ARG A 65 -7.22 -4.81 -9.11
C ARG A 65 -7.90 -5.99 -8.46
N LEU A 66 -7.35 -7.19 -8.61
CA LEU A 66 -7.93 -8.44 -8.13
C LEU A 66 -7.31 -8.92 -6.82
N ALA A 67 -6.28 -8.23 -6.31
CA ALA A 67 -5.66 -8.53 -5.02
C ALA A 67 -6.69 -8.59 -3.89
N GLU A 68 -6.54 -9.60 -3.05
CA GLU A 68 -7.31 -9.74 -1.81
C GLU A 68 -7.02 -8.54 -0.91
N ARG A 69 -8.08 -7.94 -0.38
CA ARG A 69 -8.01 -6.78 0.51
C ARG A 69 -8.43 -7.17 1.91
N ASP A 70 -7.62 -6.81 2.88
CA ASP A 70 -7.96 -6.84 4.30
C ASP A 70 -8.01 -5.42 4.86
N SER A 71 -8.55 -5.23 6.05
CA SER A 71 -8.63 -3.93 6.71
C SER A 71 -8.03 -4.00 8.10
N ILE A 72 -7.19 -3.02 8.42
CA ILE A 72 -6.55 -2.92 9.73
C ILE A 72 -6.80 -1.56 10.36
N HIS A 73 -6.84 -1.53 11.69
CA HIS A 73 -6.98 -0.28 12.44
C HIS A 73 -5.63 0.40 12.66
N GLY A 74 -5.54 1.69 12.34
CA GLY A 74 -4.34 2.49 12.48
C GLY A 74 -4.35 3.76 11.63
N GLU A 75 -3.24 4.50 11.68
CA GLU A 75 -2.99 5.66 10.82
C GLU A 75 -1.92 5.27 9.80
N LEU A 76 -2.14 5.53 8.53
CA LEU A 76 -1.12 5.36 7.51
C LEU A 76 -0.67 6.73 7.00
N LEU A 77 0.61 7.02 7.20
CA LEU A 77 1.26 8.23 6.71
C LEU A 77 2.47 7.90 5.85
N GLU A 78 2.85 8.82 4.97
CA GLU A 78 4.16 8.82 4.36
C GLU A 78 5.05 9.85 5.04
N ILE A 79 6.12 9.36 5.67
CA ILE A 79 7.07 10.14 6.47
C ILE A 79 8.45 10.04 5.79
N TYR A 80 8.99 11.16 5.33
CA TYR A 80 10.24 11.21 4.55
C TYR A 80 10.28 10.26 3.32
N GLY A 81 9.12 10.00 2.72
CA GLY A 81 8.96 9.09 1.57
C GLY A 81 8.75 7.62 1.93
N LEU A 82 8.77 7.25 3.22
CA LEU A 82 8.48 5.89 3.68
C LEU A 82 7.04 5.79 4.17
N GLY A 83 6.31 4.74 3.80
CA GLY A 83 4.99 4.48 4.38
C GLY A 83 5.13 3.90 5.78
N VAL A 84 4.52 4.58 6.75
CA VAL A 84 4.57 4.27 8.17
C VAL A 84 3.15 4.01 8.65
N LEU A 85 2.88 2.77 9.03
CA LEU A 85 1.62 2.39 9.66
C LEU A 85 1.75 2.56 11.18
N ILE A 86 1.07 3.57 11.73
CA ILE A 86 1.01 3.81 13.17
C ILE A 86 -0.15 3.01 13.76
N THR A 87 0.16 2.10 14.68
CA THR A 87 -0.82 1.26 15.39
C THR A 87 -0.74 1.50 16.89
N GLY A 88 -1.73 1.04 17.64
CA GLY A 88 -1.79 1.20 19.09
C GLY A 88 -3.23 1.27 19.58
N ASP A 89 -3.41 1.22 20.89
CA ASP A 89 -4.73 1.21 21.52
C ASP A 89 -5.56 2.46 21.16
N SER A 90 -6.88 2.34 21.32
CA SER A 90 -7.78 3.49 21.14
C SER A 90 -7.46 4.58 22.16
N GLY A 91 -7.35 5.83 21.70
CA GLY A 91 -7.07 6.97 22.56
C GLY A 91 -5.61 7.14 22.99
N ILE A 92 -4.67 6.35 22.46
CA ILE A 92 -3.24 6.49 22.76
C ILE A 92 -2.60 7.74 22.10
N GLY A 93 -3.32 8.42 21.21
CA GLY A 93 -2.87 9.64 20.53
C GLY A 93 -2.44 9.45 19.08
N LYS A 94 -2.95 8.43 18.37
CA LYS A 94 -2.58 8.14 16.97
C LYS A 94 -2.93 9.32 16.05
N SER A 95 -4.18 9.73 16.05
CA SER A 95 -4.71 10.79 15.17
C SER A 95 -4.13 12.16 15.50
N GLU A 96 -3.90 12.47 16.78
CA GLU A 96 -3.20 13.70 17.19
C GLU A 96 -1.74 13.71 16.71
N THR A 97 -1.07 12.55 16.74
CA THR A 97 0.30 12.40 16.20
C THR A 97 0.31 12.50 14.68
N ALA A 98 -0.68 11.92 14.00
CA ALA A 98 -0.84 12.05 12.55
C ALA A 98 -1.01 13.52 12.14
N LEU A 99 -1.84 14.29 12.86
CA LEU A 99 -2.01 15.72 12.64
C LEU A 99 -0.71 16.52 12.84
N ASP A 100 0.08 16.20 13.88
CA ASP A 100 1.38 16.83 14.10
C ASP A 100 2.36 16.56 12.94
N LEU A 101 2.41 15.31 12.47
CA LEU A 101 3.25 14.92 11.33
C LEU A 101 2.81 15.60 10.02
N ILE A 102 1.51 15.72 9.78
CA ILE A 102 0.98 16.44 8.61
C ILE A 102 1.41 17.92 8.64
N LYS A 103 1.34 18.57 9.81
CA LYS A 103 1.79 19.97 9.98
C LYS A 103 3.29 20.16 9.69
N ARG A 104 4.09 19.09 9.82
CA ARG A 104 5.52 19.06 9.49
C ARG A 104 5.81 18.75 8.02
N GLY A 105 4.77 18.56 7.20
CA GLY A 105 4.89 18.32 5.76
C GLY A 105 4.80 16.86 5.34
N HIS A 106 4.49 15.95 6.25
CA HIS A 106 4.23 14.54 5.92
C HIS A 106 2.82 14.35 5.35
N ARG A 107 2.57 13.21 4.73
CA ARG A 107 1.34 12.99 3.95
C ARG A 107 0.45 11.97 4.63
N LEU A 108 -0.84 12.30 4.77
CA LEU A 108 -1.86 11.33 5.19
C LEU A 108 -2.24 10.42 4.02
N ILE A 109 -2.32 9.12 4.28
CA ILE A 109 -2.94 8.15 3.37
C ILE A 109 -4.30 7.72 3.91
N ALA A 110 -4.35 7.31 5.18
CA ALA A 110 -5.56 6.80 5.82
C ALA A 110 -5.55 7.05 7.33
N ASP A 111 -6.75 7.28 7.88
CA ASP A 111 -7.05 7.40 9.31
C ASP A 111 -8.04 6.30 9.70
N ASP A 112 -7.93 5.83 10.94
CA ASP A 112 -8.74 4.79 11.59
C ASP A 112 -8.72 3.42 10.91
N ARG A 113 -9.15 3.32 9.66
CA ARG A 113 -9.20 2.10 8.85
C ARG A 113 -8.29 2.24 7.63
N VAL A 114 -7.35 1.30 7.52
CA VAL A 114 -6.45 1.16 6.38
C VAL A 114 -6.83 -0.11 5.63
N ASP A 115 -7.26 0.03 4.38
CA ASP A 115 -7.40 -1.13 3.50
C ASP A 115 -6.00 -1.51 2.99
N ILE A 116 -5.62 -2.76 3.15
CA ILE A 116 -4.31 -3.29 2.78
C ILE A 116 -4.43 -4.43 1.78
N TYR A 117 -3.44 -4.55 0.90
CA TYR A 117 -3.34 -5.66 -0.03
C TYR A 117 -1.88 -5.92 -0.40
N GLN A 118 -1.57 -7.18 -0.71
CA GLN A 118 -0.28 -7.57 -1.25
C GLN A 118 -0.28 -7.32 -2.76
N GLN A 119 0.58 -6.41 -3.24
CA GLN A 119 0.67 -6.08 -4.66
C GLN A 119 1.53 -7.09 -5.43
N ASP A 120 2.59 -7.58 -4.78
CA ASP A 120 3.52 -8.59 -5.31
C ASP A 120 4.18 -9.36 -4.14
N GLU A 121 5.17 -10.21 -4.42
CA GLU A 121 5.87 -11.04 -3.42
C GLU A 121 6.60 -10.25 -2.33
N GLN A 122 6.74 -8.93 -2.46
CA GLN A 122 7.55 -8.09 -1.54
C GLN A 122 6.80 -6.86 -1.03
N THR A 123 5.71 -6.46 -1.67
CA THR A 123 5.10 -5.15 -1.49
C THR A 123 3.72 -5.23 -0.86
N LEU A 124 3.59 -4.71 0.37
CA LEU A 124 2.30 -4.48 1.02
C LEU A 124 1.87 -3.03 0.78
N ILE A 125 0.73 -2.83 0.13
CA ILE A 125 0.15 -1.50 -0.10
C ILE A 125 -0.93 -1.23 0.94
N GLY A 126 -1.00 0.01 1.40
CA GLY A 126 -2.12 0.52 2.19
C GLY A 126 -2.76 1.76 1.55
N GLU A 127 -4.08 1.85 1.67
CA GLU A 127 -4.90 2.97 1.20
C GLU A 127 -6.09 3.24 2.13
N ALA A 128 -6.66 4.43 2.03
CA ALA A 128 -7.93 4.73 2.71
C ALA A 128 -9.12 4.11 1.97
N PRO A 129 -10.12 3.57 2.68
CA PRO A 129 -11.42 3.30 2.11
C PRO A 129 -11.95 4.56 1.42
N ARG A 130 -12.57 4.41 0.25
CA ARG A 130 -13.00 5.56 -0.59
C ARG A 130 -13.84 6.60 0.16
N ILE A 131 -14.66 6.17 1.11
CA ILE A 131 -15.54 7.04 1.90
C ILE A 131 -14.79 7.84 2.98
N LEU A 132 -13.63 7.36 3.43
CA LEU A 132 -12.80 7.99 4.47
C LEU A 132 -11.62 8.78 3.90
N ARG A 133 -11.53 8.88 2.58
CA ARG A 133 -10.38 9.49 1.90
C ARG A 133 -10.18 10.96 2.33
N HIS A 134 -8.94 11.27 2.72
CA HIS A 134 -8.49 12.59 3.22
C HIS A 134 -9.12 13.05 4.54
N LEU A 135 -9.99 12.24 5.15
CA LEU A 135 -10.61 12.58 6.41
C LEU A 135 -9.69 12.16 7.57
N LEU A 136 -9.71 12.96 8.64
CA LEU A 136 -9.03 12.68 9.90
C LEU A 136 -9.96 13.01 11.06
N GLU A 137 -10.21 12.09 11.97
CA GLU A 137 -10.96 12.34 13.20
C GLU A 137 -10.03 12.80 14.32
N ILE A 138 -10.32 13.98 14.89
CA ILE A 138 -9.60 14.49 16.07
C ILE A 138 -10.56 14.64 17.23
N ARG A 139 -10.26 13.96 18.35
CA ARG A 139 -11.11 14.04 19.55
C ARG A 139 -11.22 15.47 20.06
N GLY A 140 -12.44 15.90 20.35
CA GLY A 140 -12.75 17.26 20.79
C GLY A 140 -12.81 18.30 19.68
N VAL A 141 -12.42 17.96 18.44
CA VAL A 141 -12.54 18.83 17.25
C VAL A 141 -13.60 18.28 16.29
N GLY A 142 -13.61 16.97 16.07
CA GLY A 142 -14.43 16.29 15.07
C GLY A 142 -13.63 15.88 13.83
N ILE A 143 -14.34 15.51 12.77
CA ILE A 143 -13.76 15.10 11.49
C ILE A 143 -13.32 16.33 10.71
N ILE A 144 -12.09 16.31 10.20
CA ILE A 144 -11.53 17.35 9.33
C ILE A 144 -11.14 16.78 7.96
N ASP A 145 -11.16 17.62 6.93
CA ASP A 145 -10.64 17.27 5.61
C ASP A 145 -9.21 17.83 5.47
N VAL A 146 -8.23 16.93 5.45
CA VAL A 146 -6.81 17.26 5.39
C VAL A 146 -6.43 17.90 4.06
N MET A 147 -7.04 17.48 2.94
CA MET A 147 -6.76 18.06 1.62
C MET A 147 -7.21 19.52 1.57
N ASN A 148 -8.39 19.84 2.11
CA ASN A 148 -8.91 21.21 2.11
C ASN A 148 -8.13 22.14 3.05
N LEU A 149 -7.65 21.63 4.18
CA LEU A 149 -6.96 22.44 5.19
C LEU A 149 -5.46 22.63 4.92
N PHE A 150 -4.78 21.59 4.42
CA PHE A 150 -3.32 21.56 4.25
C PHE A 150 -2.86 21.41 2.79
N GLY A 151 -3.81 21.29 1.86
CA GLY A 151 -3.54 21.23 0.42
C GLY A 151 -3.20 19.85 -0.09
N ALA A 152 -3.10 19.73 -1.42
CA ALA A 152 -2.84 18.46 -2.10
C ALA A 152 -1.49 17.80 -1.73
N SER A 153 -0.52 18.58 -1.23
CA SER A 153 0.76 18.05 -0.77
C SER A 153 0.67 17.26 0.54
N ALA A 154 -0.39 17.45 1.33
CA ALA A 154 -0.56 16.83 2.64
C ALA A 154 -1.25 15.45 2.59
N VAL A 155 -1.61 14.97 1.40
CA VAL A 155 -2.33 13.71 1.22
C VAL A 155 -1.75 12.89 0.08
N LYS A 156 -1.93 11.57 0.13
CA LYS A 156 -1.58 10.63 -0.94
C LYS A 156 -2.59 9.49 -0.94
N ASN A 157 -2.95 8.96 -2.12
CA ASN A 157 -4.02 7.96 -2.21
C ASN A 157 -3.63 6.60 -1.61
N HIS A 158 -2.38 6.19 -1.77
CA HIS A 158 -1.84 4.92 -1.28
C HIS A 158 -0.34 5.04 -1.06
N THR A 159 0.23 4.10 -0.31
CA THR A 159 1.67 3.92 -0.19
C THR A 159 2.02 2.47 0.14
N GLU A 160 3.22 2.04 -0.21
CA GLU A 160 3.83 0.84 0.38
C GLU A 160 4.00 1.04 1.89
N ILE A 161 3.62 0.06 2.68
CA ILE A 161 3.83 0.03 4.13
C ILE A 161 5.20 -0.60 4.41
N SER A 162 6.22 0.24 4.56
CA SER A 162 7.60 -0.23 4.78
C SER A 162 7.89 -0.56 6.25
N VAL A 163 7.20 0.09 7.20
CA VAL A 163 7.40 -0.13 8.64
C VAL A 163 6.14 0.14 9.45
N ILE A 164 5.94 -0.64 10.50
CA ILE A 164 4.89 -0.43 11.51
C ILE A 164 5.51 0.25 12.72
N VAL A 165 4.89 1.34 13.16
CA VAL A 165 5.20 1.96 14.44
C VAL A 165 4.06 1.67 15.40
N HIS A 166 4.32 0.81 16.39
CA HIS A 166 3.34 0.44 17.40
C HIS A 166 3.52 1.30 18.66
N LEU A 167 2.55 2.17 18.90
CA LEU A 167 2.45 2.94 20.14
C LEU A 167 1.93 2.02 21.25
N GLN A 168 2.69 1.92 22.33
CA GLN A 168 2.32 1.13 23.50
C GLN A 168 2.32 2.02 24.74
N ASN A 169 1.32 1.85 25.61
CA ASN A 169 1.32 2.51 26.91
C ASN A 169 2.58 2.13 27.70
N TRP A 170 3.21 3.11 28.35
CA TRP A 170 4.38 2.81 29.16
C TRP A 170 4.00 1.95 30.36
N ASP A 171 4.66 0.80 30.48
CA ASP A 171 4.62 -0.07 31.65
C ASP A 171 6.02 -0.13 32.29
N LYS A 172 6.07 -0.19 33.62
CA LYS A 172 7.31 -0.38 34.40
C LYS A 172 7.94 -1.74 34.15
N ASP A 173 7.11 -2.73 33.83
CA ASP A 173 7.53 -4.12 33.63
C ASP A 173 7.80 -4.44 32.15
N ALA A 174 7.45 -3.53 31.23
CA ALA A 174 7.75 -3.69 29.81
C ALA A 174 9.25 -3.45 29.53
N HIS A 175 9.93 -4.50 29.09
CA HIS A 175 11.28 -4.41 28.55
C HIS A 175 11.26 -3.81 27.13
N PHE A 176 11.43 -2.50 27.05
CA PHE A 176 11.66 -1.84 25.76
C PHE A 176 13.11 -2.05 25.34
N ASP A 177 13.29 -2.40 24.07
CA ASP A 177 14.60 -2.50 23.46
C ASP A 177 15.25 -1.11 23.39
N ARG A 178 16.35 -0.95 24.13
CA ARG A 178 17.09 0.32 24.25
C ARG A 178 18.09 0.52 23.12
N LEU A 179 18.45 -0.55 22.41
CA LEU A 179 19.44 -0.52 21.35
C LEU A 179 18.76 -0.64 19.98
N GLY A 180 17.54 -1.16 19.90
CA GLY A 180 16.85 -1.38 18.63
C GLY A 180 17.38 -2.61 17.88
N ASN A 181 17.83 -3.62 18.63
CA ASN A 181 18.35 -4.90 18.16
C ASN A 181 17.27 -5.98 18.00
N GLY A 182 16.07 -5.77 18.53
CA GLY A 182 14.91 -6.63 18.40
C GLY A 182 14.15 -6.27 17.14
N GLU A 183 14.51 -6.92 16.03
CA GLU A 183 13.71 -6.89 14.80
C GLU A 183 12.39 -7.63 15.07
N GLN A 184 11.37 -6.88 15.47
CA GLN A 184 10.01 -7.40 15.51
C GLN A 184 9.42 -7.27 14.11
N THR A 185 8.61 -8.24 13.71
CA THR A 185 7.82 -8.16 12.48
C THR A 185 6.35 -8.42 12.80
N ARG A 186 5.48 -8.04 11.86
CA ARG A 186 4.09 -8.47 11.84
C ARG A 186 3.78 -9.04 10.47
N HIS A 187 3.16 -10.21 10.48
CA HIS A 187 2.78 -10.93 9.27
C HIS A 187 1.47 -10.37 8.70
N PHE A 188 1.45 -10.11 7.39
CA PHE A 188 0.28 -9.77 6.60
C PHE A 188 0.33 -10.53 5.27
N PHE A 189 -0.71 -11.28 4.94
CA PHE A 189 -0.71 -12.17 3.77
C PHE A 189 0.52 -13.09 3.81
N GLU A 190 1.48 -12.94 2.88
CA GLU A 190 2.74 -13.70 2.86
C GLU A 190 3.96 -12.84 3.26
N LEU A 191 3.75 -11.61 3.74
CA LEU A 191 4.78 -10.61 4.00
C LEU A 191 5.00 -10.38 5.50
N ASP A 192 6.27 -10.30 5.90
CA ASP A 192 6.66 -9.88 7.25
C ASP A 192 7.11 -8.41 7.24
N ILE A 193 6.29 -7.53 7.82
CA ILE A 193 6.57 -6.10 7.86
C ILE A 193 7.30 -5.75 9.16
N PRO A 194 8.45 -5.06 9.11
CA PRO A 194 9.17 -4.61 10.30
C PRO A 194 8.30 -3.77 11.23
N LYS A 195 8.44 -4.00 12.54
CA LYS A 195 7.68 -3.35 13.61
C LYS A 195 8.63 -2.72 14.62
N ILE A 196 8.39 -1.45 14.92
CA ILE A 196 9.08 -0.69 15.96
C ILE A 196 8.04 -0.35 17.04
N THR A 197 8.31 -0.72 18.29
CA THR A 197 7.42 -0.41 19.41
C THR A 197 7.92 0.83 20.17
N ILE A 198 7.08 1.86 20.28
CA ILE A 198 7.41 3.14 20.94
C ILE A 198 6.56 3.28 22.22
N PRO A 199 7.18 3.44 23.40
CA PRO A 199 6.44 3.72 24.63
C PRO A 199 5.92 5.16 24.66
N VAL A 200 4.62 5.29 24.88
CA VAL A 200 3.94 6.57 25.09
C VAL A 200 4.05 6.98 26.55
N ARG A 201 4.61 8.17 26.77
CA ARG A 201 4.71 8.83 28.08
C ARG A 201 4.33 10.30 27.94
N VAL A 202 3.64 10.82 28.94
CA VAL A 202 3.28 12.25 29.03
C VAL A 202 4.55 13.10 28.92
N GLY A 203 4.47 14.18 28.12
CA GLY A 203 5.57 15.12 27.90
C GLY A 203 6.55 14.75 26.79
N ARG A 204 6.38 13.58 26.13
CA ARG A 204 7.11 13.25 24.90
C ARG A 204 6.34 13.70 23.67
N ASN A 205 7.02 14.34 22.72
CA ASN A 205 6.46 14.58 21.40
C ASN A 205 6.59 13.29 20.58
N LEU A 206 5.46 12.62 20.31
CA LEU A 206 5.45 11.38 19.55
C LEU A 206 5.88 11.59 18.09
N GLY A 207 5.51 12.72 17.47
CA GLY A 207 5.92 13.07 16.11
C GLY A 207 7.44 13.02 15.95
N ASP A 208 8.18 13.69 16.85
CA ASP A 208 9.65 13.70 16.84
C ASP A 208 10.25 12.29 16.89
N ILE A 209 9.67 11.42 17.72
CA ILE A 209 10.19 10.07 17.95
C ILE A 209 9.87 9.17 16.76
N ILE A 210 8.69 9.31 16.15
CA ILE A 210 8.30 8.57 14.96
C ILE A 210 9.19 8.99 13.77
N GLU A 211 9.47 10.29 13.61
CA GLU A 211 10.41 10.77 12.61
C GLU A 211 11.81 10.20 12.81
N ALA A 212 12.33 10.24 14.05
CA ALA A 212 13.63 9.67 14.38
C ALA A 212 13.69 8.14 14.14
N ALA A 213 12.63 7.41 14.51
CA ALA A 213 12.51 5.97 14.26
C ALA A 213 12.49 5.65 12.76
N THR A 214 11.75 6.45 11.97
CA THR A 214 11.65 6.31 10.51
C THR A 214 13.00 6.58 9.84
N MET A 215 13.71 7.64 10.25
CA MET A 215 15.06 7.93 9.75
C MET A 215 16.06 6.84 10.12
N ASN A 216 15.99 6.32 11.35
CA ASN A 216 16.86 5.23 11.80
C ASN A 216 16.60 3.94 11.01
N PHE A 217 15.32 3.60 10.76
CA PHE A 217 14.95 2.47 9.90
C PHE A 217 15.54 2.62 8.50
N ARG A 218 15.40 3.80 7.89
CA ARG A 218 15.99 4.12 6.58
C ARG A 218 17.52 3.96 6.60
N ALA A 219 18.19 4.49 7.62
CA ALA A 219 19.64 4.40 7.77
C ALA A 219 20.11 2.94 7.85
N LYS A 220 19.42 2.10 8.64
CA LYS A 220 19.71 0.66 8.75
C LYS A 220 19.55 -0.06 7.42
N ASN A 221 18.48 0.20 6.67
CA ASN A 221 18.28 -0.38 5.34
C ASN A 221 19.33 0.08 4.31
N MET A 222 19.97 1.23 4.54
CA MET A 222 21.11 1.72 3.77
C MET A 222 22.46 1.16 4.26
N GLY A 223 22.48 0.31 5.28
CA GLY A 223 23.67 -0.30 5.87
C GLY A 223 24.33 0.50 7.01
N TYR A 224 23.73 1.60 7.45
CA TYR A 224 24.22 2.42 8.55
C TYR A 224 23.52 2.06 9.86
N ASP A 225 24.21 1.33 10.73
CA ASP A 225 23.69 0.91 12.03
C ASP A 225 24.44 1.60 13.17
N ALA A 226 23.79 2.59 13.78
CA ALA A 226 24.35 3.35 14.90
C ALA A 226 24.67 2.47 16.13
N THR A 227 24.00 1.33 16.29
CA THR A 227 24.24 0.41 17.43
C THR A 227 25.59 -0.28 17.32
N LYS A 228 26.01 -0.62 16.09
CA LYS A 228 27.31 -1.24 15.82
C LYS A 228 28.46 -0.29 16.09
N VAL A 229 28.24 1.03 15.93
CA VAL A 229 29.24 2.05 16.28
C VAL A 229 29.51 2.08 17.79
N LEU A 230 28.48 1.81 18.61
CA LEU A 230 28.60 1.83 20.08
C LEU A 230 29.28 0.58 20.66
N ILE A 231 29.23 -0.58 19.97
CA ILE A 231 29.76 -1.86 20.46
C ILE A 231 31.28 -1.97 20.26
N VAL A 232 31.90 -1.06 19.48
CA VAL A 232 33.34 -1.09 19.14
C VAL A 232 34.16 -0.07 19.95
N THR A 233 33.64 0.39 21.10
CA THR A 233 34.35 1.28 22.05
C THR A 233 34.26 0.70 23.46
#